data_AF-A0A366HQK6-F1
#
_entry.id   AF-A0A366HQK6-F1
#
_cell.length_a   1.000
_cell.length_b   1.000
_cell.length_c   1.000
_cell.angle_alpha   90.00
_cell.angle_beta   90.00
_cell.angle_gamma   90.00
#
_symmetry.space_group_name_H-M   'P 1'
#
loop_
_entity.id
_entity.type
_entity.pdbx_description
1 polymer ?
#
loop_
_entity_poly.entity_id
_entity_poly.type
_entity_poly.pdbx_seq_one_letter_code
_entity_poly.pdbx_strand_id
1 'polypeptide(L)'
;MRLPPALLRLCGALVVSFSLASCSIGYNRDWKAAAATDATLLPKDLEGAWTGTWKSNHDGHKGNLRAIVTKLPTAAGQPDKYNFRYHATWANILSGIINAEHEAIPAGKKRDGLVNLSGEKDLGRLGGVYSFIGTASPTGFKADYKGKLDKGVFEMKRPTAP
;
A
#
# COMPACT_ATOMS: atom_id res chain seq x y z
N MET A 1 -27.06 -13.48 -36.54
CA MET A 1 -26.16 -14.59 -36.16
C MET A 1 -25.95 -14.52 -34.65
N ARG A 2 -26.52 -15.46 -33.86
CA ARG A 2 -26.38 -15.46 -32.39
C ARG A 2 -25.12 -16.27 -32.03
N LEU A 3 -24.18 -15.65 -31.31
CA LEU A 3 -22.98 -16.35 -30.81
C LEU A 3 -23.41 -17.44 -29.81
N PRO A 4 -22.81 -18.65 -29.87
CA PRO A 4 -23.17 -19.71 -28.96
C PRO A 4 -22.76 -19.33 -27.52
N PRO A 5 -23.55 -19.75 -26.51
CA PRO A 5 -23.36 -19.33 -25.11
C PRO A 5 -21.98 -19.72 -24.53
N ALA A 6 -21.33 -20.75 -25.09
CA ALA A 6 -19.95 -21.12 -24.74
C ALA A 6 -18.92 -20.07 -25.20
N LEU A 7 -19.08 -19.47 -26.38
CA LEU A 7 -18.21 -18.38 -26.85
C LEU A 7 -18.43 -17.09 -26.05
N LEU A 8 -19.67 -16.78 -25.63
CA LEU A 8 -19.93 -15.65 -24.73
C LEU A 8 -19.28 -15.85 -23.35
N ARG A 9 -19.29 -17.07 -22.80
CA ARG A 9 -18.62 -17.40 -21.53
C ARG A 9 -17.09 -17.33 -21.65
N LEU A 10 -16.54 -17.80 -22.77
CA LEU A 10 -15.10 -17.73 -23.05
C LEU A 10 -14.61 -16.29 -23.22
N CYS A 11 -15.36 -15.46 -23.96
CA CYS A 11 -15.07 -14.04 -24.12
C CYS A 11 -15.21 -13.27 -22.79
N GLY A 12 -16.22 -13.60 -21.98
CA GLY A 12 -16.39 -13.01 -20.64
C GLY A 12 -15.21 -13.33 -19.71
N ALA A 13 -14.74 -14.58 -19.70
CA ALA A 13 -13.58 -14.99 -18.91
C ALA A 13 -12.27 -14.33 -19.39
N LEU A 14 -12.09 -14.17 -20.70
CA LEU A 14 -10.95 -13.47 -21.30
C LEU A 14 -10.94 -11.98 -20.93
N VAL A 15 -12.08 -11.28 -21.04
CA VAL A 15 -12.19 -9.85 -20.69
C VAL A 15 -11.87 -9.62 -19.21
N VAL A 16 -12.40 -10.44 -18.30
CA VAL A 16 -12.10 -10.35 -16.86
C VAL A 16 -10.60 -10.59 -16.57
N SER A 17 -9.98 -11.54 -17.28
CA SER A 17 -8.55 -11.85 -17.13
C SER A 17 -7.65 -10.70 -17.61
N PHE A 18 -8.01 -10.02 -18.71
CA PHE A 18 -7.28 -8.85 -19.21
C PHE A 18 -7.41 -7.62 -18.29
N SER A 19 -8.56 -7.43 -17.64
CA SER A 19 -8.77 -6.31 -16.71
C SER A 19 -7.90 -6.43 -15.45
N LEU A 20 -7.75 -7.64 -14.89
CA LEU A 20 -6.96 -7.89 -13.68
C LEU A 20 -5.45 -7.78 -13.91
N ALA A 21 -4.96 -8.17 -15.10
CA ALA A 21 -3.55 -8.04 -15.46
C ALA A 21 -3.12 -6.58 -15.58
N SER A 22 -3.98 -5.70 -16.09
CA SER A 22 -3.67 -4.28 -16.33
C SER A 22 -3.29 -3.53 -15.05
N CYS A 23 -4.06 -3.73 -13.96
CA CYS A 23 -3.78 -3.09 -12.66
C CYS A 23 -2.44 -3.52 -12.07
N SER A 24 -2.09 -4.81 -12.22
CA SER A 24 -0.84 -5.37 -11.69
C SER A 24 0.38 -4.96 -12.53
N ILE A 25 0.24 -4.84 -13.85
CA ILE A 25 1.32 -4.40 -14.74
C ILE A 25 1.70 -2.94 -14.44
N GLY A 26 0.71 -2.05 -14.32
CA GLY A 26 0.96 -0.65 -13.99
C GLY A 26 1.68 -0.49 -12.66
N TYR A 27 1.19 -1.17 -11.61
CA TYR A 27 1.83 -1.15 -10.30
C TYR A 27 3.28 -1.65 -10.34
N ASN A 28 3.54 -2.79 -10.98
CA ASN A 28 4.87 -3.37 -11.02
C ASN A 28 5.90 -2.49 -11.75
N ARG A 29 5.47 -1.80 -12.81
CA ARG A 29 6.32 -0.82 -13.50
C ARG A 29 6.65 0.35 -12.58
N ASP A 30 5.63 0.95 -11.95
CA ASP A 30 5.81 2.10 -11.06
C ASP A 30 6.68 1.72 -9.84
N TRP A 31 6.50 0.50 -9.32
CA TRP A 31 7.29 -0.07 -8.23
C TRP A 31 8.77 -0.17 -8.59
N LYS A 32 9.09 -0.72 -9.77
CA LYS A 32 10.48 -0.84 -10.24
C LYS A 32 11.14 0.53 -10.36
N ALA A 33 10.44 1.52 -10.90
CA ALA A 33 10.96 2.87 -11.02
C ALA A 33 11.23 3.51 -9.64
N ALA A 34 10.26 3.44 -8.72
CA ALA A 34 10.42 3.97 -7.37
C ALA A 34 11.55 3.28 -6.58
N ALA A 35 11.64 1.95 -6.68
CA ALA A 35 12.69 1.17 -6.00
C ALA A 35 14.10 1.46 -6.55
N ALA A 36 14.23 1.70 -7.86
CA ALA A 36 15.52 2.07 -8.46
C ALA A 36 15.99 3.45 -8.00
N THR A 37 15.08 4.43 -7.89
CA THR A 37 15.40 5.76 -7.35
C THR A 37 15.88 5.67 -5.90
N ASP A 38 15.13 4.98 -5.04
CA ASP A 38 15.47 4.85 -3.61
C ASP A 38 16.78 4.08 -3.36
N ALA A 39 17.21 3.24 -4.31
CA ALA A 39 18.50 2.56 -4.22
C ALA A 39 19.71 3.49 -4.40
N THR A 40 19.51 4.70 -4.94
CA THR A 40 20.60 5.63 -5.30
C THR A 40 20.57 6.94 -4.52
N LEU A 41 19.40 7.32 -3.98
CA LEU A 41 19.22 8.58 -3.27
C LEU A 41 19.00 8.33 -1.78
N LEU A 42 19.58 9.20 -0.95
CA LEU A 42 19.26 9.22 0.47
C LEU A 42 17.80 9.70 0.63
N PRO A 43 16.93 8.92 1.30
CA PRO A 43 15.55 9.32 1.48
C PRO A 43 15.47 10.50 2.46
N LYS A 44 14.74 11.54 2.04
CA LYS A 44 14.56 12.79 2.80
C LYS A 44 13.20 12.89 3.50
N ASP A 45 12.22 12.14 3.01
CA ASP A 45 10.83 12.12 3.46
C ASP A 45 10.26 10.70 3.28
N LEU A 46 8.93 10.57 3.26
CA LEU A 46 8.26 9.27 3.10
C LEU A 46 8.05 8.85 1.65
N GLU A 47 8.29 9.71 0.66
CA GLU A 47 8.05 9.38 -0.75
C GLU A 47 8.96 8.26 -1.23
N GLY A 48 8.50 7.48 -2.20
CA GLY A 48 9.27 6.40 -2.81
C GLY A 48 8.75 5.00 -2.49
N ALA A 49 9.62 4.01 -2.62
CA ALA A 49 9.28 2.60 -2.48
C ALA A 49 9.52 2.09 -1.05
N TRP A 50 8.62 1.22 -0.61
CA TRP A 50 8.66 0.60 0.70
C TRP A 50 8.38 -0.89 0.59
N THR A 51 9.19 -1.71 1.25
CA THR A 51 9.05 -3.17 1.30
C THR A 51 9.02 -3.67 2.73
N GLY A 52 8.24 -4.71 3.00
CA GLY A 52 8.06 -5.22 4.35
C GLY A 52 7.02 -6.32 4.43
N THR A 53 6.39 -6.42 5.59
CA THR A 53 5.37 -7.43 5.86
C THR A 53 4.16 -6.86 6.56
N TRP A 54 3.00 -7.48 6.32
CA TRP A 54 1.84 -7.36 7.20
C TRP A 54 1.71 -8.63 8.03
N LYS A 55 1.18 -8.51 9.25
CA LYS A 55 0.87 -9.64 10.14
C LYS A 55 -0.44 -9.37 10.88
N SER A 56 -1.38 -10.30 10.78
CA SER A 56 -2.60 -10.32 11.60
C SER A 56 -2.27 -10.67 13.05
N ASN A 57 -2.90 -9.94 13.97
CA ASN A 57 -2.90 -10.24 15.40
C ASN A 57 -4.04 -11.20 15.79
N HIS A 58 -4.96 -11.52 14.87
CA HIS A 58 -6.06 -12.44 15.10
C HIS A 58 -5.63 -13.90 14.92
N ASP A 59 -5.02 -14.23 13.78
CA ASP A 59 -4.68 -15.61 13.40
C ASP A 59 -3.18 -15.82 13.09
N GLY A 60 -2.38 -14.75 13.16
CA GLY A 60 -0.95 -14.82 12.86
C GLY A 60 -0.61 -14.94 11.38
N HIS A 61 -1.61 -14.93 10.48
CA HIS A 61 -1.36 -14.86 9.05
C HIS A 61 -0.53 -13.62 8.73
N LYS A 62 0.35 -13.78 7.75
CA LYS A 62 1.27 -12.74 7.32
C LYS A 62 1.56 -12.88 5.85
N GLY A 63 2.07 -11.81 5.27
CA GLY A 63 2.53 -11.82 3.90
C GLY A 63 3.42 -10.63 3.59
N ASN A 64 3.95 -10.62 2.36
CA ASN A 64 4.73 -9.51 1.87
C ASN A 64 3.83 -8.30 1.64
N LEU A 65 4.38 -7.13 1.96
CA LEU A 65 3.75 -5.84 1.76
C LEU A 65 4.73 -4.93 1.02
N ARG A 66 4.28 -4.36 -0.09
CA ARG A 66 4.95 -3.29 -0.81
C ARG A 66 4.11 -2.03 -0.74
N ALA A 67 4.72 -0.86 -0.78
CA ALA A 67 4.02 0.39 -1.00
C ALA A 67 4.81 1.34 -1.90
N ILE A 68 4.10 2.07 -2.75
CA ILE A 68 4.62 3.24 -3.44
C ILE A 68 3.95 4.45 -2.79
N VAL A 69 4.76 5.32 -2.21
CA VAL A 69 4.31 6.49 -1.45
C VAL A 69 4.55 7.74 -2.27
N THR A 70 3.51 8.55 -2.43
CA THR A 70 3.55 9.84 -3.12
C THR A 70 3.00 10.92 -2.21
N LYS A 71 3.69 12.06 -2.12
CA LYS A 71 3.18 13.20 -1.37
C LYS A 71 1.97 13.82 -2.09
N LEU A 72 0.93 14.13 -1.32
CA LEU A 72 -0.27 14.79 -1.83
C LEU A 72 -0.20 16.30 -1.57
N PRO A 73 -0.85 17.13 -2.40
CA PRO A 73 -0.99 18.55 -2.13
C PRO A 73 -1.68 18.80 -0.80
N THR A 74 -1.11 19.68 0.02
CA THR A 74 -1.66 20.09 1.31
C THR A 74 -1.73 21.62 1.39
N ALA A 75 -2.79 22.12 2.01
CA ALA A 75 -2.93 23.54 2.26
C ALA A 75 -1.90 24.01 3.30
N ALA A 76 -1.47 25.27 3.19
CA ALA A 76 -0.56 25.85 4.16
C ALA A 76 -1.12 25.74 5.60
N GLY A 77 -0.29 25.29 6.54
CA GLY A 77 -0.68 25.09 7.93
C GLY A 77 -1.40 23.77 8.23
N GLN A 78 -1.63 22.90 7.25
CA GLN A 78 -2.16 21.54 7.46
C GLN A 78 -1.01 20.52 7.56
N PRO A 79 -1.24 19.37 8.22
CA PRO A 79 -0.30 18.25 8.20
C PRO A 79 -0.01 17.79 6.76
N ASP A 80 1.18 17.25 6.55
CA ASP A 80 1.52 16.62 5.27
C ASP A 80 0.58 15.42 5.00
N LYS A 81 0.23 15.21 3.74
CA LYS A 81 -0.60 14.09 3.29
C LYS A 81 0.17 13.26 2.28
N TYR A 82 -0.03 11.95 2.36
CA TYR A 82 0.63 10.98 1.49
C TYR A 82 -0.40 9.96 1.03
N ASN A 83 -0.31 9.55 -0.23
CA ASN A 83 -1.03 8.39 -0.74
C ASN A 83 -0.09 7.19 -0.73
N PHE A 84 -0.51 6.12 -0.06
CA PHE A 84 0.18 4.85 -0.01
C PHE A 84 -0.54 3.87 -0.93
N ARG A 85 0.11 3.49 -2.04
CA ARG A 85 -0.35 2.43 -2.93
C ARG A 85 0.22 1.11 -2.46
N TYR A 86 -0.47 0.43 -1.57
CA TYR A 86 -0.07 -0.87 -1.05
C TYR A 86 -0.29 -1.98 -2.05
N HIS A 87 0.62 -2.95 -2.09
CA HIS A 87 0.44 -4.25 -2.70
C HIS A 87 0.74 -5.32 -1.67
N ALA A 88 -0.30 -5.98 -1.18
CA ALA A 88 -0.23 -7.03 -0.17
C ALA A 88 -0.36 -8.41 -0.84
N THR A 89 0.19 -9.41 -0.17
CA THR A 89 0.12 -10.82 -0.60
C THR A 89 -0.45 -11.68 0.51
N TRP A 90 -1.23 -12.71 0.18
CA TRP A 90 -1.83 -13.66 1.12
C TRP A 90 -1.57 -15.09 0.66
N ALA A 91 -1.16 -15.95 1.59
CA ALA A 91 -0.89 -17.38 1.34
C ALA A 91 0.03 -17.64 0.12
N ASN A 92 0.86 -16.67 -0.27
CA ASN A 92 1.71 -16.65 -1.46
C ASN A 92 1.01 -16.82 -2.82
N ILE A 93 -0.32 -16.92 -2.87
CA ILE A 93 -1.09 -17.16 -4.10
C ILE A 93 -2.01 -15.99 -4.48
N LEU A 94 -2.42 -15.19 -3.50
CA LEU A 94 -3.30 -14.04 -3.72
C LEU A 94 -2.53 -12.75 -3.50
N SER A 95 -2.85 -11.73 -4.28
CA SER A 95 -2.38 -10.37 -4.05
C SER A 95 -3.45 -9.35 -4.40
N GLY A 96 -3.25 -8.13 -3.89
CA GLY A 96 -4.23 -7.06 -4.00
C GLY A 96 -3.56 -5.72 -3.80
N ILE A 97 -4.08 -4.73 -4.52
CA ILE A 97 -3.61 -3.35 -4.45
C ILE A 97 -4.65 -2.52 -3.71
N ILE A 98 -4.21 -1.77 -2.70
CA ILE A 98 -5.05 -0.89 -1.90
C ILE A 98 -4.39 0.49 -1.82
N ASN A 99 -5.15 1.54 -2.11
CA ASN A 99 -4.69 2.91 -1.93
C ASN A 99 -5.29 3.46 -0.64
N ALA A 100 -4.46 3.99 0.25
CA ALA A 100 -4.87 4.66 1.47
C ALA A 100 -4.16 5.99 1.62
N GLU A 101 -4.90 7.01 2.06
CA GLU A 101 -4.34 8.31 2.39
C GLU A 101 -3.94 8.33 3.85
N HIS A 102 -2.77 8.92 4.11
CA HIS A 102 -2.21 9.08 5.44
C HIS A 102 -1.83 10.54 5.68
N GLU A 103 -2.20 11.04 6.85
CA GLU A 103 -1.71 12.29 7.41
C GLU A 103 -0.44 12.02 8.21
N ALA A 104 0.55 12.90 8.08
CA ALA A 104 1.84 12.81 8.74
C ALA A 104 2.06 14.05 9.62
N ILE A 105 2.11 13.83 10.93
CA ILE A 105 2.30 14.88 11.93
C ILE A 105 3.68 14.69 12.57
N PRO A 106 4.57 15.69 12.60
CA PRO A 106 5.86 15.58 13.26
C PRO A 106 5.73 15.09 14.72
N ALA A 107 6.52 14.09 15.10
CA ALA A 107 6.47 13.48 16.44
C ALA A 107 7.12 14.36 17.54
N GLY A 108 7.47 15.61 17.22
CA GLY A 108 8.04 16.62 18.13
C GLY A 108 9.47 17.04 17.79
N LYS A 109 9.90 18.19 18.33
CA LYS A 109 11.18 18.88 18.01
C LYS A 109 12.47 18.11 18.31
N LYS A 110 12.40 16.96 18.98
CA LYS A 110 13.57 16.14 19.38
C LYS A 110 13.73 14.87 18.53
N ARG A 111 12.84 14.64 17.57
CA ARG A 111 12.80 13.42 16.75
C ARG A 111 12.76 13.81 15.27
N ASP A 112 13.84 14.43 14.80
CA ASP A 112 13.95 14.90 13.43
C ASP A 112 13.69 13.77 12.43
N GLY A 113 12.80 14.04 11.48
CA GLY A 113 12.35 13.08 10.47
C GLY A 113 11.33 12.05 10.96
N LEU A 114 11.04 11.92 12.26
CA LEU A 114 9.99 11.02 12.75
C LEU A 114 8.62 11.71 12.71
N VAL A 115 7.66 11.06 12.07
CA VAL A 115 6.26 11.48 12.02
C VAL A 115 5.35 10.42 12.62
N ASN A 116 4.28 10.85 13.26
CA ASN A 116 3.11 10.04 13.56
C ASN A 116 2.24 9.99 12.30
N LEU A 117 1.86 8.79 11.89
CA LEU A 117 0.98 8.56 10.76
C LEU A 117 -0.41 8.15 11.24
N SER A 118 -1.42 8.71 10.60
CA SER A 118 -2.81 8.25 10.74
C SER A 118 -3.49 8.22 9.38
N GLY A 119 -4.38 7.27 9.14
CA GLY A 119 -5.13 7.20 7.90
C GLY A 119 -6.33 6.28 8.01
N GLU A 120 -7.23 6.38 7.04
CA GLU A 120 -8.37 5.48 6.92
C GLU A 120 -8.60 5.08 5.47
N LYS A 121 -9.14 3.88 5.29
CA LYS A 121 -9.59 3.39 3.99
C LYS A 121 -10.88 2.61 4.13
N ASP A 122 -11.94 3.09 3.48
CA ASP A 122 -13.15 2.31 3.26
C ASP A 122 -12.94 1.32 2.10
N LEU A 123 -13.06 0.02 2.41
CA LEU A 123 -13.00 -1.10 1.46
C LEU A 123 -14.40 -1.52 0.97
N GLY A 124 -15.41 -0.70 1.23
CA GLY A 124 -16.80 -0.91 0.85
C GLY A 124 -17.50 -1.94 1.74
N ARG A 125 -18.72 -2.32 1.35
CA ARG A 125 -19.65 -3.10 2.18
C ARG A 125 -19.07 -4.41 2.75
N LEU A 126 -18.18 -5.08 2.02
CA LEU A 126 -17.61 -6.36 2.43
C LEU A 126 -16.38 -6.22 3.34
N GLY A 127 -15.57 -5.16 3.16
CA GLY A 127 -14.35 -4.94 3.95
C GLY A 127 -14.53 -3.97 5.13
N GLY A 128 -15.46 -3.03 5.01
CA GLY A 128 -15.63 -1.93 5.96
C GLY A 128 -14.47 -0.94 5.96
N VAL A 129 -14.46 -0.06 6.95
CA VAL A 129 -13.40 0.92 7.16
C VAL A 129 -12.24 0.28 7.91
N TYR A 130 -11.03 0.48 7.39
CA TYR A 130 -9.78 0.19 8.05
C TYR A 130 -9.11 1.49 8.46
N SER A 131 -8.67 1.56 9.72
CA SER A 131 -7.84 2.66 10.21
C SER A 131 -6.41 2.20 10.40
N PHE A 132 -5.48 3.15 10.29
CA PHE A 132 -4.04 2.94 10.41
C PHE A 132 -3.49 3.99 11.36
N ILE A 133 -2.69 3.57 12.34
CA ILE A 133 -1.98 4.47 13.25
C ILE A 133 -0.55 3.96 13.41
N GLY A 134 0.45 4.83 13.26
CA GLY A 134 1.84 4.39 13.31
C GLY A 134 2.84 5.51 13.39
N THR A 135 4.09 5.14 13.19
CA THR A 135 5.22 6.08 13.08
C THR A 135 6.03 5.76 11.85
N ALA A 136 6.55 6.80 11.19
CA ALA A 136 7.48 6.64 10.09
C ALA A 136 8.62 7.65 10.17
N SER A 137 9.77 7.24 9.66
CA SER A 137 10.93 8.06 9.35
C SER A 137 11.25 7.93 7.86
N PRO A 138 12.25 8.64 7.32
CA PRO A 138 12.65 8.44 5.93
C PRO A 138 13.12 7.00 5.61
N THR A 139 13.44 6.17 6.62
CA THR A 139 14.01 4.83 6.41
C THR A 139 13.19 3.69 7.01
N GLY A 140 12.28 3.97 7.94
CA GLY A 140 11.50 2.96 8.65
C GLY A 140 10.04 3.36 8.80
N PHE A 141 9.14 2.39 8.67
CA PHE A 141 7.70 2.57 8.82
C PHE A 141 7.14 1.43 9.65
N LYS A 142 6.35 1.76 10.67
CA LYS A 142 5.59 0.79 11.46
C LYS A 142 4.22 1.36 11.77
N ALA A 143 3.17 0.58 11.50
CA ALA A 143 1.80 0.98 11.77
C ALA A 143 0.95 -0.19 12.24
N ASP A 144 0.06 0.06 13.17
CA ASP A 144 -1.06 -0.81 13.49
C ASP A 144 -2.20 -0.54 12.51
N TYR A 145 -2.80 -1.58 11.95
CA TYR A 145 -4.05 -1.49 11.20
C TYR A 145 -5.18 -2.14 11.99
N LYS A 146 -6.40 -1.62 11.83
CA LYS A 146 -7.59 -2.17 12.46
C LYS A 146 -8.79 -1.96 11.57
N GLY A 147 -9.50 -3.04 11.27
CA GLY A 147 -10.78 -3.01 10.56
C GLY A 147 -11.76 -4.01 11.15
N LYS A 148 -12.88 -4.17 10.46
CA LYS A 148 -13.94 -5.11 10.87
C LYS A 148 -13.48 -6.57 10.85
N LEU A 149 -12.70 -6.95 9.83
CA LEU A 149 -12.33 -8.35 9.59
C LEU A 149 -10.98 -8.74 10.20
N ASP A 150 -10.08 -7.78 10.43
CA ASP A 150 -8.75 -8.05 10.92
C ASP A 150 -8.12 -6.83 11.62
N LYS A 151 -7.14 -7.08 12.46
CA LYS A 151 -6.24 -6.08 13.04
C LYS A 151 -4.83 -6.66 13.07
N GLY A 152 -3.83 -5.82 12.93
CA GLY A 152 -2.46 -6.30 12.83
C GLY A 152 -1.45 -5.19 12.71
N VAL A 153 -0.25 -5.57 12.28
CA VAL A 153 0.89 -4.68 12.14
C VAL A 153 1.43 -4.69 10.72
N PHE A 154 1.84 -3.52 10.26
CA PHE A 154 2.72 -3.33 9.12
C PHE A 154 4.10 -2.95 9.62
N GLU A 155 5.13 -3.59 9.09
CA GLU A 155 6.54 -3.25 9.34
C GLU A 155 7.25 -3.17 7.99
N MET A 156 7.78 -2.00 7.66
CA MET A 156 8.34 -1.71 6.34
C MET A 156 9.63 -0.89 6.44
N LYS A 157 10.46 -1.03 5.40
CA LYS A 157 11.72 -0.33 5.20
C LYS A 157 11.91 0.01 3.72
N ARG A 158 12.91 0.82 3.41
CA ARG A 158 13.33 1.03 2.02
C ARG A 158 13.82 -0.28 1.40
N PRO A 159 13.51 -0.55 0.12
CA PRO A 159 14.05 -1.70 -0.57
C PRO A 159 15.56 -1.55 -0.70
N THR A 160 16.31 -2.62 -0.42
CA THR A 160 17.71 -2.68 -0.81
C THR A 160 17.78 -2.78 -2.34
N ALA A 161 18.84 -2.26 -2.95
CA ALA A 161 19.14 -2.58 -4.34
C ALA A 161 19.12 -4.11 -4.53
N PRO A 162 18.50 -4.62 -5.61
CA PRO A 162 18.48 -6.06 -5.90
C PRO A 162 19.88 -6.64 -6.11
#